data_AF-A0A323TKS4-F1
#
_entry.id   AF-A0A323TKS4-F1
#
_cell.length_a   1.000
_cell.length_b   1.000
_cell.length_c   1.000
_cell.angle_alpha   90.00
_cell.angle_beta   90.00
_cell.angle_gamma   90.00
#
_symmetry.space_group_name_H-M   'P 1'
#
loop_
_entity.id
_entity.type
_entity.pdbx_description
1 polymer ?
#
loop_
_entity_poly.entity_id
_entity_poly.type
_entity_poly.pdbx_seq_one_letter_code
_entity_poly.pdbx_strand_id
1 'polypeptide(L)'
;MEWILIGLFSLSAILLLLSFFQKNPHQDVEKQLENLSIQMMQEIYYLKKKVTILEEEYVIGDAGLSSDTRSTLTRDDVLAMHEDGHSVEEIASITENSIEKIEQLLAQ
;
A
#
# COMPACT_ATOMS: atom_id res chain seq x y z
N MET A 1 34.90 19.02 -64.38
CA MET A 1 33.47 19.40 -64.27
C MET A 1 32.60 18.18 -64.00
N GLU A 2 32.70 17.10 -64.77
CA GLU A 2 31.87 15.89 -64.61
C GLU A 2 32.04 15.15 -63.27
N TRP A 3 33.26 15.13 -62.72
CA TRP A 3 33.55 14.55 -61.40
C TRP A 3 32.86 15.27 -60.22
N ILE A 4 32.53 16.55 -60.38
CA ILE A 4 31.81 17.30 -59.34
C ILE A 4 30.35 16.84 -59.30
N LEU A 5 29.74 16.59 -60.46
CA LEU A 5 28.38 16.06 -60.57
C LEU A 5 28.29 14.65 -59.98
N ILE A 6 29.26 13.76 -60.28
CA ILE A 6 29.26 12.40 -59.73
C ILE A 6 29.46 12.40 -58.21
N GLY A 7 30.32 13.29 -57.69
CA GLY A 7 30.56 13.45 -56.26
C GLY A 7 29.32 13.96 -55.52
N LEU A 8 28.63 14.95 -56.08
CA LEU A 8 27.41 15.51 -55.49
C LEU A 8 26.26 14.50 -55.51
N PHE A 9 26.16 13.71 -56.58
CA PHE A 9 25.17 12.64 -56.69
C PHE A 9 25.43 11.51 -55.69
N SER A 10 26.69 11.09 -55.55
CA SER A 10 27.09 10.08 -54.56
C SER A 10 26.86 10.56 -53.13
N LEU A 11 27.20 11.81 -52.83
CA LEU A 11 26.98 12.41 -51.51
C LEU A 11 25.48 12.49 -51.17
N SER A 12 24.64 12.87 -52.13
CA SER A 12 23.18 12.88 -51.98
C SER A 12 22.63 11.48 -51.72
N ALA A 13 23.10 10.48 -52.48
CA ALA A 13 22.71 9.08 -52.27
C ALA A 13 23.11 8.58 -50.88
N ILE A 14 24.32 8.91 -50.41
CA ILE A 14 24.81 8.56 -49.07
C ILE A 14 23.98 9.23 -47.97
N LEU A 15 23.67 10.52 -48.11
CA LEU A 15 22.80 11.23 -47.16
C LEU A 15 21.39 10.64 -47.12
N LEU A 16 20.86 10.19 -48.26
CA LEU A 16 19.55 9.54 -48.34
C LEU A 16 19.55 8.20 -47.59
N LEU A 17 20.58 7.39 -47.79
CA LEU A 17 20.75 6.12 -47.08
C LEU A 17 20.89 6.35 -45.56
N LEU A 18 21.68 7.34 -45.14
CA LEU A 18 21.79 7.73 -43.73
C LEU A 18 20.48 8.24 -43.15
N SER A 19 19.71 9.02 -43.92
CA SER A 19 18.41 9.53 -43.51
C SER A 19 17.38 8.42 -43.31
N PHE A 20 17.46 7.35 -44.10
CA PHE A 20 16.64 6.15 -43.90
C PHE A 20 17.02 5.42 -42.61
N PHE A 21 18.30 5.42 -42.23
CA PHE A 21 18.77 4.79 -40.99
C PHE A 21 18.37 5.58 -39.73
N GLN A 22 18.16 6.90 -39.84
CA GLN A 22 17.82 7.78 -38.70
C GLN A 22 16.32 7.79 -38.35
N LYS A 23 15.46 7.20 -39.18
CA LYS A 23 13.99 7.16 -39.02
C LYS A 23 13.62 5.73 -38.59
N ASN A 24 13.33 5.34 -37.35
CA ASN A 24 12.73 6.02 -36.21
C ASN A 24 13.09 5.27 -34.90
N PRO A 25 13.99 5.74 -34.04
CA PRO A 25 14.04 5.23 -32.67
C PRO A 25 12.86 5.73 -31.82
N HIS A 26 12.20 6.82 -32.23
CA HIS A 26 11.15 7.47 -31.44
C HIS A 26 9.80 6.76 -31.45
N GLN A 27 9.44 6.08 -32.54
CA GLN A 27 8.11 5.47 -32.68
C GLN A 27 7.98 4.15 -31.87
N ASP A 28 9.09 3.46 -31.63
CA ASP A 28 9.11 2.26 -30.81
C ASP A 28 9.11 2.60 -29.31
N VAL A 29 9.84 3.66 -28.92
CA VAL A 29 9.89 4.15 -27.55
C VAL A 29 8.53 4.70 -27.10
N GLU A 30 7.81 5.40 -27.96
CA GLU A 30 6.47 5.95 -27.65
C GLU A 30 5.45 4.82 -27.42
N LYS A 31 5.49 3.75 -28.23
CA LYS A 31 4.64 2.56 -28.06
C LYS A 31 4.99 1.75 -26.82
N GLN A 32 6.27 1.64 -26.49
CA GLN A 32 6.71 0.97 -25.25
C GLN A 32 6.26 1.77 -24.02
N LEU A 33 6.29 3.09 -24.08
CA LEU A 33 5.83 3.97 -23.01
C LEU A 33 4.29 3.91 -22.85
N GLU A 34 3.54 3.84 -23.94
CA GLU A 34 2.08 3.71 -23.92
C GLU A 34 1.64 2.38 -23.30
N ASN A 35 2.27 1.27 -23.69
CA ASN A 35 2.01 -0.04 -23.09
C ASN A 35 2.39 -0.09 -21.60
N LEU A 36 3.54 0.50 -21.23
CA LEU A 36 3.96 0.62 -19.83
C LEU A 36 2.95 1.46 -19.02
N SER A 37 2.48 2.57 -19.57
CA SER A 37 1.49 3.45 -18.93
C SER A 37 0.15 2.74 -18.69
N ILE A 38 -0.32 1.96 -19.68
CA ILE A 38 -1.56 1.18 -19.53
C ILE A 38 -1.40 0.11 -18.45
N GLN A 39 -0.27 -0.59 -18.43
CA GLN A 39 0.00 -1.62 -17.41
C GLN A 39 0.09 -1.00 -16.00
N MET A 40 0.82 0.10 -15.84
CA MET A 40 0.93 0.81 -14.56
C MET A 40 -0.43 1.30 -14.06
N MET A 41 -1.31 1.79 -14.95
CA MET A 41 -2.66 2.21 -14.58
C MET A 41 -3.49 1.05 -14.03
N GLN A 42 -3.40 -0.14 -14.65
CA GLN A 42 -4.09 -1.34 -14.17
C GLN A 42 -3.55 -1.81 -12.83
N GLU A 43 -2.22 -1.79 -12.65
CA GLU A 43 -1.57 -2.13 -11.39
C GLU A 43 -1.99 -1.17 -10.26
N ILE A 44 -1.99 0.14 -10.50
CA ILE A 44 -2.45 1.15 -9.54
C ILE A 44 -3.92 0.94 -9.19
N TYR A 45 -4.78 0.65 -10.17
CA TYR A 45 -6.19 0.37 -9.92
C TYR A 45 -6.37 -0.85 -9.01
N TYR A 46 -5.66 -1.94 -9.30
CA TYR A 46 -5.73 -3.15 -8.49
C TYR A 46 -5.17 -2.94 -7.08
N LEU A 47 -4.09 -2.18 -6.95
CA LEU A 47 -3.51 -1.80 -5.66
C LEU A 47 -4.48 -0.93 -4.86
N LYS A 48 -5.13 0.04 -5.49
CA LYS A 48 -6.17 0.87 -4.86
C LYS A 48 -7.34 0.02 -4.37
N LYS A 49 -7.78 -0.96 -5.16
CA LYS A 49 -8.85 -1.90 -4.76
C LYS A 49 -8.43 -2.74 -3.55
N LYS A 50 -7.21 -3.28 -3.54
CA LYS A 50 -6.68 -4.02 -2.40
C LYS A 50 -6.60 -3.15 -1.15
N VAL A 51 -6.13 -1.91 -1.27
CA VAL A 51 -6.08 -0.96 -0.15
C VAL A 51 -7.49 -0.64 0.35
N THR A 52 -8.46 -0.37 -0.53
CA THR A 52 -9.85 -0.12 -0.12
C THR A 52 -10.49 -1.32 0.57
N ILE A 53 -10.22 -2.55 0.12
CA ILE A 53 -10.70 -3.76 0.81
C ILE A 53 -10.04 -3.89 2.19
N LEU A 54 -8.74 -3.61 2.29
CA LEU A 54 -8.03 -3.60 3.56
C LEU A 54 -8.52 -2.49 4.50
N GLU A 55 -8.86 -1.31 3.97
CA GLU A 55 -9.48 -0.23 4.73
C GLU A 55 -10.88 -0.63 5.19
N GLU A 56 -11.69 -1.29 4.36
CA GLU A 56 -13.02 -1.75 4.74
C GLU A 56 -12.95 -2.90 5.75
N GLU A 57 -12.03 -3.85 5.59
CA GLU A 57 -11.76 -4.90 6.58
C GLU A 57 -11.19 -4.31 7.87
N TYR A 58 -10.33 -3.30 7.81
CA TYR A 58 -9.81 -2.63 8.99
C TYR A 58 -10.88 -1.77 9.67
N VAL A 59 -11.73 -1.07 8.92
CA VAL A 59 -12.85 -0.27 9.45
C VAL A 59 -13.96 -1.16 9.98
N ILE A 60 -14.19 -2.35 9.40
CA ILE A 60 -15.10 -3.37 9.95
C ILE A 60 -14.44 -4.14 11.09
N GLY A 61 -13.13 -4.33 11.04
CA GLY A 61 -12.33 -4.87 12.14
C GLY A 61 -12.40 -3.93 13.34
N ASP A 62 -12.21 -2.64 13.11
CA ASP A 62 -12.36 -1.58 14.11
C ASP A 62 -13.84 -1.38 14.49
N ALA A 63 -14.81 -1.44 13.58
CA ALA A 63 -16.23 -1.33 13.91
C ALA A 63 -16.81 -2.58 14.60
N GLY A 64 -16.22 -3.75 14.34
CA GLY A 64 -16.46 -5.01 15.05
C GLY A 64 -15.70 -5.10 16.38
N LEU A 65 -14.63 -4.30 16.53
CA LEU A 65 -13.91 -4.04 17.78
C LEU A 65 -14.37 -2.75 18.50
N SER A 66 -15.32 -2.01 17.89
CA SER A 66 -15.96 -0.79 18.41
C SER A 66 -17.34 -1.07 18.97
N SER A 67 -17.64 -2.33 19.29
CA SER A 67 -18.42 -2.58 20.50
C SER A 67 -17.42 -2.64 21.65
N ASP A 68 -17.25 -1.50 22.32
CA ASP A 68 -16.76 -1.42 23.71
C ASP A 68 -15.23 -1.45 23.99
N THR A 69 -14.36 -0.91 23.13
CA THR A 69 -12.96 -0.63 23.54
C THR A 69 -12.79 0.79 24.12
N ARG A 70 -13.65 1.17 25.07
CA ARG A 70 -13.26 2.08 26.15
C ARG A 70 -13.02 1.23 27.39
N SER A 71 -11.84 0.60 27.47
CA SER A 71 -11.30 0.07 28.72
C SER A 71 -12.32 -0.66 29.61
N THR A 72 -13.12 -1.57 29.06
CA THR A 72 -13.93 -2.46 29.90
C THR A 72 -13.04 -3.61 30.29
N LEU A 73 -12.42 -3.45 31.45
CA LEU A 73 -11.62 -4.48 32.09
C LEU A 73 -12.41 -5.80 32.08
N THR A 74 -11.88 -6.80 31.37
CA THR A 74 -12.58 -8.08 31.22
C THR A 74 -12.26 -8.99 32.40
N ARG A 75 -13.09 -10.01 32.61
CA ARG A 75 -12.84 -11.01 33.65
C ARG A 75 -11.47 -11.67 33.49
N ASP A 76 -11.11 -12.01 32.27
CA ASP A 76 -9.88 -12.74 31.98
C ASP A 76 -8.64 -11.89 32.33
N ASP A 77 -8.72 -10.57 32.10
CA ASP A 77 -7.67 -9.63 32.51
C ASP A 77 -7.51 -9.57 34.04
N VAL A 78 -8.64 -9.53 34.77
CA VAL A 78 -8.63 -9.49 36.25
C VAL A 78 -8.11 -10.80 36.83
N LEU A 79 -8.50 -11.94 36.25
CA LEU A 79 -8.04 -13.26 36.69
C LEU A 79 -6.53 -13.41 36.53
N ALA A 80 -5.98 -13.01 35.38
CA ALA A 80 -4.54 -13.06 35.14
C ALA A 80 -3.77 -12.24 36.19
N MET A 81 -4.22 -11.02 36.48
CA MET A 81 -3.57 -10.15 37.48
C MET A 81 -3.66 -10.71 38.90
N HIS A 82 -4.78 -11.37 39.24
CA HIS A 82 -4.95 -12.01 40.55
C HIS A 82 -4.10 -13.28 40.69
N GLU A 83 -3.93 -14.06 39.62
CA GLU A 83 -3.03 -15.22 39.58
C GLU A 83 -1.54 -14.81 39.65
N ASP A 84 -1.19 -13.67 39.06
CA ASP A 84 0.14 -13.05 39.16
C ASP A 84 0.45 -12.52 40.58
N GLY A 85 -0.53 -12.53 41.48
CA GLY A 85 -0.37 -12.20 42.90
C GLY A 85 -0.71 -10.76 43.28
N HIS A 86 -1.32 -9.98 42.37
CA HIS A 86 -1.84 -8.65 42.71
C HIS A 86 -3.13 -8.77 43.51
N SER A 87 -3.26 -7.97 44.58
CA SER A 87 -4.49 -7.93 45.37
C SER A 87 -5.59 -7.16 44.63
N VAL A 88 -6.84 -7.40 45.02
CA VAL A 88 -8.03 -6.80 44.38
C VAL A 88 -8.00 -5.27 44.44
N GLU A 89 -7.43 -4.71 45.51
CA GLU A 89 -7.25 -3.28 45.69
C GLU A 89 -6.18 -2.71 44.74
N GLU A 90 -5.13 -3.47 44.48
CA GLU A 90 -4.04 -3.08 43.59
C GLU A 90 -4.51 -3.09 42.13
N ILE A 91 -5.26 -4.12 41.72
CA ILE A 91 -5.89 -4.22 40.40
C ILE A 91 -6.85 -3.05 40.17
N ALA A 92 -7.69 -2.71 41.16
CA ALA A 92 -8.59 -1.56 41.09
C ALA A 92 -7.83 -0.22 40.90
N SER A 93 -6.70 -0.07 41.60
CA SER A 93 -5.87 1.14 41.49
C SER A 93 -5.16 1.27 40.14
N ILE A 94 -4.65 0.16 39.58
CA ILE A 94 -3.92 0.12 38.30
C ILE A 94 -4.87 0.30 37.12
N THR A 95 -6.08 -0.25 37.23
CA THR A 95 -7.09 -0.24 36.15
C THR A 95 -8.02 0.97 36.23
N GLU A 96 -7.86 1.86 37.21
CA GLU A 96 -8.77 3.00 37.51
C GLU A 96 -10.26 2.56 37.65
N ASN A 97 -10.50 1.31 38.03
CA ASN A 97 -11.83 0.73 38.21
C ASN A 97 -12.21 0.64 39.70
N SER A 98 -13.50 0.57 40.01
CA SER A 98 -13.94 0.39 41.40
C SER A 98 -13.62 -1.01 41.91
N ILE A 99 -13.22 -1.11 43.18
CA ILE A 99 -12.95 -2.39 43.87
C ILE A 99 -14.14 -3.33 43.77
N GLU A 100 -15.35 -2.79 43.91
CA GLU A 100 -16.62 -3.50 43.76
C GLU A 100 -16.76 -4.15 42.37
N LYS A 101 -16.28 -3.49 41.31
CA LYS A 101 -16.31 -4.01 39.94
C LYS A 101 -15.32 -5.16 39.74
N ILE A 102 -14.14 -5.08 40.36
CA ILE A 102 -13.13 -6.14 40.32
C ILE A 102 -13.61 -7.38 41.08
N GLU A 103 -14.16 -7.20 42.29
CA GLU A 103 -14.73 -8.30 43.08
C GLU A 103 -15.88 -9.00 42.34
N GLN A 104 -16.76 -8.22 41.70
CA GLN A 104 -17.86 -8.78 40.91
C GLN A 104 -17.35 -9.62 39.74
N LEU A 105 -16.27 -9.21 39.08
CA LEU A 105 -15.66 -9.95 37.97
C LEU A 105 -14.96 -11.23 38.42
N LEU A 106 -14.37 -11.24 39.63
CA LEU A 106 -13.74 -12.43 40.22
C LEU A 106 -14.78 -13.43 40.78
N ALA A 107 -15.91 -12.95 41.29
CA ALA A 107 -16.94 -13.78 41.92
C ALA A 107 -17.95 -14.39 40.95
N GLN A 108 -18.02 -13.88 39.71
CA GLN A 108 -18.80 -14.49 38.61
C GLN A 108 -18.16 -15.80 38.15
#